data_AF-A0A6A5ANF7-F1
#
_entry.id   AF-A0A6A5ANF7-F1
#
_cell.length_a   1.000
_cell.length_b   1.000
_cell.length_c   1.000
_cell.angle_alpha   90.00
_cell.angle_beta   90.00
_cell.angle_gamma   90.00
#
_symmetry.space_group_name_H-M   'P 1'
#
loop_
_entity.id
_entity.type
_entity.pdbx_description
1 polymer ?
#
loop_
_entity_poly.entity_id
_entity_poly.type
_entity_poly.pdbx_seq_one_letter_code
_entity_poly.pdbx_strand_id
1 'polypeptide(L)'
;MKLAALTQSILQAKRERVKKKHPEILQVAAHITRLIGGAARVTACASGNDRTAMSVTLEHGWILGHFHHVPAPGVRRAVAAMRSEGVCLDVIEKNRGTRQYSFSSLQRSMLPEAYRCPEGTYDSSATGCC
;
A
#
# COMPACT_ATOMS: atom_id res chain seq x y z
N MET A 1 -9.44 3.76 -21.77
CA MET A 1 -8.54 2.60 -21.97
C MET A 1 -8.13 1.86 -20.69
N LYS A 2 -7.95 2.48 -19.50
CA LYS A 2 -7.50 1.75 -18.29
C LYS A 2 -8.53 0.78 -17.67
N LEU A 3 -9.83 1.05 -17.82
CA LEU A 3 -10.90 0.20 -17.25
C LEU A 3 -10.96 -1.20 -17.87
N ALA A 4 -10.86 -1.28 -19.21
CA ALA A 4 -10.84 -2.56 -19.91
C ALA A 4 -9.62 -3.42 -19.50
N ALA A 5 -8.45 -2.79 -19.37
CA ALA A 5 -7.24 -3.44 -18.90
C ALA A 5 -7.39 -3.98 -17.46
N LEU A 6 -7.98 -3.20 -16.55
CA LEU A 6 -8.27 -3.67 -15.18
C LEU A 6 -9.17 -4.90 -15.18
N THR A 7 -10.26 -4.88 -15.97
CA THR A 7 -11.16 -6.03 -16.10
C THR A 7 -10.42 -7.26 -16.61
N GLN A 8 -9.55 -7.10 -17.62
CA GLN A 8 -8.73 -8.20 -18.14
C GLN A 8 -7.78 -8.75 -17.07
N SER A 9 -7.08 -7.91 -16.32
CA SER A 9 -6.20 -8.34 -15.23
C SER A 9 -6.94 -9.13 -14.16
N ILE A 10 -8.16 -8.68 -13.77
CA ILE A 10 -9.01 -9.39 -12.81
C ILE A 10 -9.43 -10.77 -13.35
N LEU A 11 -9.88 -10.83 -14.60
CA LEU A 11 -10.31 -12.09 -15.21
C LEU A 11 -9.14 -13.07 -15.37
N GLN A 12 -7.96 -12.58 -15.71
CA GLN A 12 -6.75 -13.38 -15.81
C GLN A 12 -6.37 -13.96 -14.44
N ALA A 13 -6.26 -13.12 -13.40
CA ALA A 13 -5.97 -13.55 -12.02
C ALA A 13 -6.98 -14.60 -11.52
N LYS A 14 -8.27 -14.45 -11.88
CA LYS A 14 -9.32 -15.42 -11.53
C LYS A 14 -9.08 -16.79 -12.16
N ARG A 15 -8.59 -16.84 -13.39
CA ARG A 15 -8.34 -18.07 -14.17
C ARG A 15 -7.05 -18.81 -13.79
N GLU A 16 -6.14 -18.16 -13.05
CA GLU A 16 -4.89 -18.80 -12.65
C GLU A 16 -5.14 -20.05 -11.79
N ARG A 17 -4.47 -21.17 -12.15
CA ARG A 17 -4.51 -22.42 -11.37
C ARG A 17 -3.73 -22.28 -10.06
N VAL A 18 -2.57 -21.64 -10.11
CA VAL A 18 -1.78 -21.28 -8.92
C VAL A 18 -2.08 -19.83 -8.59
N LYS A 19 -2.67 -19.57 -7.43
CA LYS A 19 -3.05 -18.20 -7.04
C LYS A 19 -1.82 -17.37 -6.69
N LYS A 20 -1.60 -16.31 -7.44
CA LYS A 20 -0.59 -15.28 -7.13
C LYS A 20 -1.26 -14.04 -6.55
N LYS A 21 -0.46 -13.22 -5.88
CA LYS A 21 -0.89 -11.89 -5.42
C LYS A 21 -0.69 -10.91 -6.56
N HIS A 22 -1.75 -10.17 -6.90
CA HIS A 22 -1.78 -9.17 -7.97
C HIS A 22 -1.98 -7.76 -7.39
N PRO A 23 -0.98 -7.20 -6.68
CA PRO A 23 -1.09 -5.87 -6.07
C PRO A 23 -1.40 -4.76 -7.09
N GLU A 24 -0.98 -4.92 -8.34
CA GLU A 24 -1.24 -4.00 -9.45
C GLU A 24 -2.73 -3.82 -9.73
N ILE A 25 -3.56 -4.84 -9.50
CA ILE A 25 -5.02 -4.72 -9.63
C ILE A 25 -5.56 -3.69 -8.63
N LEU A 26 -5.05 -3.70 -7.39
CA LEU A 26 -5.44 -2.74 -6.36
C LEU A 26 -4.97 -1.32 -6.71
N GLN A 27 -3.75 -1.18 -7.23
CA GLN A 27 -3.20 0.10 -7.66
C GLN A 27 -4.01 0.71 -8.80
N VAL A 28 -4.26 -0.06 -9.86
CA VAL A 28 -5.02 0.41 -11.03
C VAL A 28 -6.46 0.74 -10.64
N ALA A 29 -7.09 -0.08 -9.79
CA ALA A 29 -8.41 0.24 -9.25
C ALA A 29 -8.42 1.58 -8.50
N ALA A 30 -7.46 1.81 -7.60
CA ALA A 30 -7.34 3.07 -6.87
C ALA A 30 -7.14 4.28 -7.81
N HIS A 31 -6.26 4.15 -8.80
CA HIS A 31 -6.01 5.21 -9.78
C HIS A 31 -7.27 5.54 -10.59
N ILE A 32 -8.01 4.53 -11.06
CA ILE A 32 -9.26 4.74 -11.79
C ILE A 32 -10.29 5.44 -10.90
N THR A 33 -10.45 5.01 -9.65
CA THR A 33 -11.39 5.65 -8.70
C THR A 33 -11.07 7.13 -8.50
N ARG A 34 -9.78 7.50 -8.42
CA ARG A 34 -9.36 8.90 -8.34
C ARG A 34 -9.64 9.68 -9.63
N LEU A 35 -9.40 9.07 -10.78
CA LEU A 35 -9.59 9.71 -12.09
C LEU A 35 -11.06 9.98 -12.44
N ILE A 36 -11.99 9.15 -11.94
CA ILE A 36 -13.44 9.37 -12.15
C ILE A 36 -14.03 10.36 -11.14
N GLY A 37 -13.20 11.04 -10.33
CA GLY A 37 -13.64 12.05 -9.35
C GLY A 37 -14.40 11.47 -8.16
N GLY A 38 -14.22 10.17 -7.85
CA GLY A 38 -15.05 9.42 -6.90
C GLY A 38 -15.36 10.16 -5.60
N ALA A 39 -16.62 10.10 -5.15
CA ALA A 39 -17.13 10.83 -3.99
C ALA A 39 -16.46 10.43 -2.65
N ALA A 40 -16.07 9.16 -2.51
CA ALA A 40 -15.29 8.64 -1.36
C ALA A 40 -14.49 7.38 -1.76
N ARG A 41 -13.19 7.33 -1.40
CA ARG A 41 -12.30 6.18 -1.61
C ARG A 41 -11.80 5.68 -0.26
N VAL A 42 -12.09 4.42 0.06
CA VAL A 42 -11.66 3.76 1.30
C VAL A 42 -10.73 2.61 0.99
N THR A 43 -9.58 2.56 1.68
CA THR A 43 -8.61 1.46 1.60
C THR A 43 -8.50 0.85 2.98
N ALA A 44 -8.69 -0.47 3.08
CA ALA A 44 -8.60 -1.20 4.35
C ALA A 44 -8.07 -2.63 4.13
N CYS A 45 -7.29 -3.12 5.08
CA CYS A 45 -7.05 -4.55 5.30
C CYS A 45 -7.81 -5.02 6.55
N ALA A 46 -7.73 -6.33 6.87
CA ALA A 46 -8.44 -6.94 8.00
C ALA A 46 -8.23 -6.17 9.33
N SER A 47 -7.00 -5.78 9.64
CA SER A 47 -6.64 -5.01 10.84
C SER A 47 -6.67 -3.50 10.67
N GLY A 48 -6.93 -2.98 9.46
CA GLY A 48 -6.94 -1.54 9.18
C GLY A 48 -5.60 -0.80 9.30
N ASN A 49 -4.52 -1.48 9.72
CA ASN A 49 -3.28 -0.84 10.16
C ASN A 49 -2.16 -1.01 9.11
N ASP A 50 -1.32 -2.03 9.26
CA ASP A 50 -0.02 -2.15 8.59
C ASP A 50 -0.13 -2.18 7.05
N ARG A 51 -0.92 -3.10 6.50
CA ARG A 51 -1.10 -3.23 5.04
C ARG A 51 -1.91 -2.08 4.45
N THR A 52 -2.86 -1.55 5.22
CA THR A 52 -3.60 -0.33 4.86
C THR A 52 -2.63 0.84 4.66
N ALA A 53 -1.74 1.09 5.62
CA ALA A 53 -0.76 2.17 5.57
C ALA A 53 0.14 2.05 4.32
N MET A 54 0.61 0.84 4.01
CA MET A 54 1.41 0.60 2.80
C MET A 54 0.65 0.95 1.53
N SER A 55 -0.62 0.55 1.42
CA SER A 55 -1.44 0.85 0.24
C SER A 55 -1.81 2.32 0.13
N VAL A 56 -2.18 2.97 1.24
CA VAL A 56 -2.57 4.39 1.27
C VAL A 56 -1.40 5.28 0.87
N THR A 57 -0.22 5.05 1.47
CA THR A 57 0.97 5.84 1.16
C THR A 57 1.44 5.64 -0.28
N LEU A 58 1.27 4.46 -0.86
CA LEU A 58 1.58 4.21 -2.27
C LEU A 58 0.63 4.97 -3.21
N GLU A 59 -0.67 4.98 -2.89
CA GLU A 59 -1.67 5.78 -3.63
C GLU A 59 -1.36 7.28 -3.54
N HIS A 60 -1.00 7.79 -2.35
CA HIS A 60 -0.56 9.18 -2.19
C HIS A 60 0.67 9.51 -3.03
N GLY A 61 1.66 8.61 -3.09
CA GLY A 61 2.81 8.75 -3.97
C GLY A 61 2.42 8.86 -5.44
N TRP A 62 1.46 8.05 -5.89
CA TRP A 62 0.93 8.16 -7.25
C TRP A 62 0.23 9.49 -7.50
N ILE A 63 -0.57 9.99 -6.54
CA ILE A 63 -1.23 11.30 -6.64
C ILE A 63 -0.18 12.42 -6.80
N LEU A 64 0.88 12.41 -5.99
CA LEU A 64 1.98 13.38 -6.07
C LEU A 64 2.65 13.36 -7.45
N GLY A 65 2.95 12.17 -7.99
CA GLY A 65 3.57 12.08 -9.31
C GLY A 65 2.62 12.43 -10.45
N HIS A 66 1.36 11.98 -10.37
CA HIS A 66 0.42 12.07 -11.47
C HIS A 66 -0.25 13.44 -11.59
N PHE A 67 -0.71 14.01 -10.47
CA PHE A 67 -1.46 15.26 -10.45
C PHE A 67 -0.60 16.47 -10.06
N HIS A 68 0.48 16.27 -9.31
CA HIS A 68 1.37 17.35 -8.86
C HIS A 68 2.74 17.33 -9.52
N HIS A 69 2.97 16.43 -10.48
CA HIS A 69 4.19 16.33 -11.28
C HIS A 69 5.49 16.21 -10.44
N VAL A 70 5.39 15.66 -9.23
CA VAL A 70 6.57 15.40 -8.39
C VAL A 70 7.44 14.35 -9.09
N PRO A 71 8.74 14.59 -9.32
CA PRO A 71 9.62 13.63 -9.96
C PRO A 71 9.71 12.32 -9.17
N ALA A 72 9.95 11.20 -9.87
CA ALA A 72 10.00 9.87 -9.24
C ALA A 72 10.91 9.76 -8.00
N PRO A 73 12.11 10.38 -7.94
CA PRO A 73 12.91 10.41 -6.71
C PRO A 73 12.22 11.14 -5.56
N GLY A 74 11.52 12.24 -5.84
CA GLY A 74 10.73 12.99 -4.86
C GLY A 74 9.55 12.17 -4.34
N VAL A 75 8.82 11.48 -5.24
CA VAL A 75 7.74 10.57 -4.86
C VAL A 75 8.25 9.47 -3.92
N ARG A 76 9.37 8.82 -4.25
CA ARG A 76 9.96 7.77 -3.40
C ARG A 76 10.30 8.30 -2.00
N ARG A 77 10.90 9.49 -1.91
CA ARG A 77 11.22 10.13 -0.62
C ARG A 77 9.94 10.46 0.18
N ALA A 78 8.93 11.02 -0.47
CA ALA A 78 7.66 11.33 0.19
C ALA A 78 6.98 10.06 0.74
N VAL A 79 6.94 8.98 -0.05
CA VAL A 79 6.38 7.69 0.41
C VAL A 79 7.18 7.11 1.57
N ALA A 80 8.52 7.16 1.51
CA ALA A 80 9.38 6.72 2.61
C ALA A 80 9.12 7.54 3.88
N ALA A 81 9.07 8.87 3.79
CA ALA A 81 8.79 9.75 4.92
C ALA A 81 7.41 9.47 5.55
N MET A 82 6.37 9.33 4.72
CA MET A 82 5.03 8.97 5.22
C MET A 82 5.01 7.63 5.97
N ARG A 83 5.87 6.67 5.59
CA ARG A 83 5.97 5.36 6.23
C ARG A 83 6.89 5.34 7.45
N SER A 84 7.89 6.20 7.51
CA SER A 84 8.83 6.25 8.65
C SER A 84 8.37 7.17 9.77
N GLU A 85 7.64 8.24 9.43
CA GLU A 85 7.35 9.33 10.36
C GLU A 85 5.90 9.83 10.29
N GLY A 86 5.13 9.36 9.31
CA GLY A 86 3.79 9.87 9.03
C GLY A 86 2.68 9.34 9.95
N VAL A 87 1.51 9.96 9.80
CA VAL A 87 0.31 9.76 10.64
C VAL A 87 -0.21 8.32 10.71
N CYS A 88 0.12 7.46 9.75
CA CYS A 88 -0.25 6.05 9.82
C CYS A 88 0.43 5.32 10.98
N LEU A 89 1.64 5.73 11.37
CA LEU A 89 2.31 5.18 12.57
C LEU A 89 1.60 5.64 13.84
N ASP A 90 1.07 6.86 13.87
CA ASP A 90 0.33 7.37 15.03
C ASP A 90 -1.00 6.62 15.21
N VAL A 91 -1.63 6.17 14.12
CA VAL A 91 -2.80 5.27 14.17
C VAL A 91 -2.41 3.91 14.74
N ILE A 92 -1.26 3.37 14.35
CA ILE A 92 -0.75 2.09 14.86
C ILE A 92 -0.43 2.21 16.36
N GLU A 93 0.22 3.30 16.77
CA GLU A 93 0.54 3.58 18.17
C GLU A 93 -0.72 3.68 19.02
N LYS A 94 -1.75 4.40 18.55
CA LYS A 94 -3.04 4.47 19.25
C LYS A 94 -3.71 3.10 19.39
N ASN A 95 -3.62 2.25 18.37
CA ASN A 95 -4.31 0.96 18.34
C ASN A 95 -3.55 -0.16 19.07
N ARG A 96 -2.22 -0.08 19.15
CA ARG A 96 -1.36 -1.20 19.59
C ARG A 96 -0.37 -0.82 20.70
N GLY A 97 -0.23 0.47 21.01
CA GLY A 97 0.70 0.98 22.01
C GLY A 97 2.16 1.05 21.54
N THR A 98 2.45 0.74 20.27
CA THR A 98 3.80 0.82 19.70
C THR A 98 3.80 1.60 18.40
N ARG A 99 4.81 2.45 18.20
CA ARG A 99 4.96 3.25 16.99
C ARG A 99 5.81 2.52 15.92
N GLN A 100 5.48 1.25 15.66
CA GLN A 100 6.16 0.41 14.68
C GLN A 100 5.15 -0.49 13.96
N TYR A 101 5.39 -0.78 12.68
CA TYR A 101 4.61 -1.78 11.96
C TYR A 101 4.84 -3.17 12.52
N SER A 102 3.81 -4.01 12.51
CA SER A 102 3.89 -5.37 13.08
C SER A 102 4.31 -6.44 12.07
N PHE A 103 5.00 -6.06 11.00
CA PHE A 103 5.53 -7.04 10.05
C PHE A 103 6.75 -7.73 10.65
N SER A 104 6.80 -9.07 10.64
CA SER A 104 8.08 -9.76 10.84
C SER A 104 9.03 -9.55 9.66
N SER A 105 10.33 -9.77 9.85
CA SER A 105 11.31 -9.69 8.76
C SER A 105 10.94 -10.58 7.56
N LEU A 106 10.43 -11.78 7.83
CA LEU A 106 9.97 -12.72 6.78
C LEU A 106 8.69 -12.22 6.10
N GLN A 107 7.71 -11.73 6.87
CA GLN A 107 6.48 -11.19 6.30
C GLN A 107 6.77 -10.00 5.38
N ARG A 108 7.66 -9.10 5.81
CA ARG A 108 8.08 -7.95 5.03
C ARG A 108 8.81 -8.35 3.75
N SER A 109 9.71 -9.33 3.79
CA SER A 109 10.44 -9.77 2.59
C SER A 109 9.52 -10.39 1.53
N MET A 110 8.44 -11.04 1.96
CA MET A 110 7.41 -11.61 1.08
C MET A 110 6.45 -10.56 0.46
N LEU A 111 6.47 -9.31 0.93
CA LEU A 111 5.69 -8.25 0.30
C LEU A 111 6.34 -7.80 -1.02
N PRO A 112 5.53 -7.39 -2.02
CA PRO A 112 6.05 -6.69 -3.19
C PRO A 112 6.83 -5.45 -2.76
N GLU A 113 7.92 -5.13 -3.47
CA GLU A 113 8.84 -4.06 -3.09
C GLU A 113 8.14 -2.72 -2.78
N ALA A 114 7.20 -2.31 -3.63
CA ALA A 114 6.43 -1.08 -3.46
C ALA A 114 5.57 -1.04 -2.17
N TYR A 115 5.27 -2.19 -1.58
CA TYR A 115 4.48 -2.34 -0.35
C TYR A 115 5.32 -2.65 0.89
N ARG A 116 6.64 -2.70 0.78
CA ARG A 116 7.50 -2.90 1.96
C ARG A 116 7.57 -1.62 2.79
N CYS A 117 7.45 -1.75 4.10
CA CYS A 117 7.79 -0.65 5.00
C CYS A 117 9.32 -0.41 5.00
N PRO A 118 9.78 0.80 5.33
CA PRO A 118 11.22 1.08 5.45
C PRO A 118 11.88 0.23 6.55
N GLU A 119 13.18 -0.01 6.44
CA GLU A 119 13.95 -0.64 7.52
C GLU A 119 13.87 0.19 8.80
N GLY A 120 13.88 -0.48 9.96
CA GLY A 120 13.81 0.18 11.27
C GLY A 120 12.42 0.73 11.64
N THR A 121 11.41 0.55 10.80
CA THR A 121 10.03 1.00 11.07
C THR A 121 9.09 -0.12 11.50
N TYR A 122 9.60 -1.35 11.62
CA TYR A 122 8.82 -2.55 11.90
C TYR A 122 9.46 -3.41 12.99
N ASP A 123 8.63 -4.14 13.73
CA ASP A 123 9.08 -5.11 14.72
C ASP A 123 9.51 -6.42 14.04
N SER A 124 10.81 -6.54 13.80
CA SER A 124 11.43 -7.72 13.19
C SER A 124 11.12 -9.05 13.90
N SER A 125 10.79 -8.98 15.19
CA SER A 125 10.48 -10.13 16.04
C SER A 125 8.99 -10.43 16.16
N ALA A 126 8.13 -9.64 15.49
CA ALA A 126 6.70 -9.82 15.54
C ALA A 126 6.30 -11.24 15.11
N THR A 127 5.66 -11.97 16.01
CA THR A 127 5.15 -13.34 15.79
C THR A 127 3.69 -13.37 15.33
N GLY A 128 3.02 -12.21 15.34
CA GLY A 128 1.63 -12.07 14.92
C GLY A 128 1.43 -11.96 13.41
N CYS A 129 0.32 -12.51 12.91
CA CYS A 129 -0.19 -12.14 11.58
C CYS A 129 -0.82 -10.74 11.66
N CYS A 130 -0.30 -9.80 10.88
CA CYS A 130 -1.06 -8.61 10.48
C CYS A 130 -2.33 -8.99 9.70
#